data_AF-A0A524FCT6-F1
#
_entry.id   AF-A0A524FCT6-F1
#
_cell.length_a   1.000
_cell.length_b   1.000
_cell.length_c   1.000
_cell.angle_alpha   90.00
_cell.angle_beta   90.00
_cell.angle_gamma   90.00
#
_symmetry.space_group_name_H-M   'P 1'
#
loop_
_entity.id
_entity.type
_entity.pdbx_description
1 polymer ?
#
loop_
_entity_poly.entity_id
_entity_poly.type
_entity_poly.pdbx_seq_one_letter_code
_entity_poly.pdbx_strand_id
1 'polypeptide(L)' 'MNNPIPESIALEICEKVREHNKDKKISFARMQCWGCMKYSKKKNDIHHRCLFNSEKNDNRGCQLVNEIFDREY' A
#
# COMPACT_ATOMS: atom_id res chain seq x y z
N MET A 1 -0.42 9.79 17.85
CA MET A 1 0.13 10.19 16.53
C MET A 1 0.70 8.93 15.92
N ASN A 2 0.31 8.57 14.70
CA ASN A 2 0.86 7.39 14.04
C ASN A 2 2.24 7.73 13.50
N ASN A 3 3.23 6.88 13.79
CA ASN A 3 4.61 7.10 13.33
C ASN A 3 4.68 6.95 11.80
N PRO A 4 5.51 7.77 11.11
CA PRO A 4 5.80 7.56 9.70
C PRO A 4 6.34 6.16 9.44
N ILE A 5 5.95 5.57 8.31
CA ILE A 5 6.43 4.25 7.91
C ILE A 5 7.70 4.45 7.08
N PRO A 6 8.85 3.83 7.43
CA PRO A 6 10.01 3.85 6.55
C PRO A 6 9.65 3.29 5.17
N GLU A 7 10.13 3.93 4.09
CA GLU A 7 9.73 3.56 2.72
C GLU A 7 9.96 2.08 2.41
N SER A 8 11.10 1.53 2.83
CA SER A 8 11.43 0.11 2.64
C SER A 8 10.39 -0.81 3.29
N ILE A 9 9.96 -0.49 4.51
CA ILE A 9 8.95 -1.25 5.24
C ILE A 9 7.57 -1.08 4.60
N ALA A 10 7.21 0.14 4.17
CA ALA A 10 5.95 0.39 3.50
C ALA A 10 5.84 -0.41 2.18
N LEU A 11 6.92 -0.46 1.41
CA LEU A 11 7.00 -1.25 0.17
C LEU A 11 6.94 -2.75 0.46
N GLU A 12 7.66 -3.24 1.46
CA GLU A 12 7.63 -4.64 1.86
C GLU A 12 6.20 -5.09 2.25
N ILE A 13 5.54 -4.31 3.12
CA ILE A 13 4.16 -4.56 3.52
C ILE A 13 3.22 -4.50 2.31
N CYS A 14 3.40 -3.52 1.42
CA CYS A 14 2.58 -3.39 0.21
C CYS A 14 2.66 -4.65 -0.66
N GLU A 15 3.84 -5.23 -0.86
CA GLU A 15 3.99 -6.48 -1.62
C GLU A 15 3.36 -7.67 -0.88
N LYS A 16 3.52 -7.77 0.45
CA LYS A 16 2.85 -8.80 1.28
C LYS A 16 1.32 -8.72 1.16
N VAL A 17 0.74 -7.51 1.23
CA VAL A 17 -0.70 -7.27 1.06
C VAL A 17 -1.16 -7.70 -0.33
N ARG A 18 -0.42 -7.31 -1.37
CA ARG A 18 -0.74 -7.70 -2.76
C ARG A 18 -0.76 -9.21 -2.92
N GLU A 19 0.30 -9.87 -2.44
CA GLU A 19 0.46 -11.32 -2.53
C GLU A 19 -0.68 -12.03 -1.79
N HIS A 20 -1.00 -11.60 -0.57
CA HIS A 20 -2.11 -12.18 0.20
C HIS A 20 -3.50 -11.97 -0.43
N ASN A 21 -3.71 -10.88 -1.18
CA ASN A 21 -5.00 -10.57 -1.80
C ASN A 21 -5.13 -11.03 -3.26
N LYS A 22 -4.06 -11.51 -3.90
CA LYS A 22 -4.09 -11.91 -5.33
C LYS A 22 -5.05 -13.06 -5.61
N ASP A 23 -5.17 -14.00 -4.66
CA ASP A 23 -5.97 -15.22 -4.81
C ASP A 23 -7.42 -15.06 -4.36
N LYS A 24 -7.77 -13.94 -3.71
CA LYS A 24 -9.15 -13.68 -3.27
C LYS A 24 -10.03 -13.39 -4.48
N LYS A 25 -11.06 -14.21 -4.73
CA LYS A 25 -11.89 -14.12 -5.96
C LYS A 25 -12.60 -12.76 -6.10
N ILE A 26 -13.20 -12.25 -5.03
CA ILE A 26 -13.87 -10.94 -5.01
C ILE A 26 -13.64 -10.34 -3.62
N SER A 27 -12.74 -9.37 -3.50
CA SER A 27 -12.57 -8.59 -2.26
C SER A 27 -12.25 -7.14 -2.59
N PHE A 28 -12.73 -6.23 -1.75
CA PHE A 28 -12.41 -4.80 -1.87
C PHE A 28 -10.89 -4.57 -1.85
N ALA A 29 -10.17 -5.30 -0.99
CA ALA A 29 -8.71 -5.24 -0.93
C ALA A 29 -8.03 -5.61 -2.26
N ARG A 30 -8.50 -6.66 -2.95
CA ARG A 30 -7.96 -7.02 -4.28
C ARG A 30 -8.25 -5.93 -5.31
N MET A 31 -9.46 -5.37 -5.33
CA MET A 31 -9.82 -4.29 -6.26
C MET A 31 -8.99 -3.02 -6.02
N GLN A 32 -8.79 -2.64 -4.76
CA GLN A 32 -7.92 -1.54 -4.37
C GLN A 32 -6.47 -1.78 -4.80
N CYS A 33 -5.92 -2.97 -4.53
CA CYS A 33 -4.57 -3.33 -4.96
C CYS A 33 -4.42 -3.26 -6.48
N TRP A 34 -5.39 -3.79 -7.23
CA TRP A 34 -5.39 -3.71 -8.70
C TRP A 34 -5.44 -2.27 -9.20
N GLY A 35 -6.30 -1.42 -8.62
CA GLY A 35 -6.43 -0.01 -8.98
C GLY A 35 -5.14 0.77 -8.73
N CYS A 36 -4.55 0.62 -7.55
CA CYS A 36 -3.26 1.19 -7.17
C CYS A 36 -2.18 0.84 -8.21
N MET A 37 -2.04 -0.44 -8.52
CA MET A 37 -1.00 -0.94 -9.41
C MET A 37 -1.23 -0.52 -10.86
N LYS A 38 -2.48 -0.52 -11.33
CA LYS A 38 -2.83 -0.02 -12.66
C LYS A 38 -2.47 1.46 -12.80
N TYR A 39 -2.75 2.26 -11.77
CA TYR A 39 -2.45 3.69 -11.77
C TYR A 39 -0.93 3.96 -11.75
N SER A 40 -0.19 3.34 -10.82
CA SER A 40 1.27 3.46 -10.74
C SER A 40 1.95 2.99 -12.05
N LYS A 41 1.49 1.88 -12.65
CA LYS A 41 2.00 1.40 -13.95
C LYS A 41 1.73 2.40 -15.08
N LYS A 42 0.56 3.05 -15.12
CA LYS A 42 0.24 4.07 -16.13
C LYS A 42 1.17 5.28 -16.04
N LYS A 43 1.63 5.61 -14.83
CA LYS A 43 2.55 6.72 -14.55
C LYS A 43 4.03 6.33 -14.65
N ASN A 44 4.30 5.02 -14.72
CA ASN A 44 5.65 4.45 -14.72
C ASN A 44 6.51 4.92 -13.53
N ASP A 45 5.89 5.05 -12.35
CA ASP A 45 6.55 5.55 -11.15
C ASP A 45 5.98 4.87 -9.89
N ILE A 46 6.87 4.44 -9.01
CA ILE A 46 6.55 3.78 -7.74
C ILE A 46 5.92 4.77 -6.75
N HIS A 47 6.28 6.05 -6.78
CA HIS A 47 5.74 7.07 -5.88
C HIS A 47 4.28 7.43 -6.18
N HIS A 48 3.72 6.89 -7.27
CA HIS A 48 2.29 6.95 -7.56
C HIS A 48 1.50 5.77 -6.96
N ARG A 49 2.11 4.90 -6.16
CA ARG A 49 1.38 3.87 -5.39
C ARG A 49 0.63 4.52 -4.23
N CYS A 50 -0.50 3.92 -3.83
CA CYS A 50 -1.37 4.45 -2.78
C CYS A 50 -0.65 4.72 -1.45
N LEU A 51 0.37 3.95 -1.08
CA LEU A 51 1.10 4.14 0.18
C LEU A 51 1.79 5.52 0.26
N PHE A 52 2.18 6.10 -0.88
CA PHE A 52 2.81 7.42 -0.94
C PHE A 52 1.80 8.57 -1.01
N ASN A 53 0.50 8.27 -1.17
CA ASN A 53 -0.56 9.26 -1.32
C ASN A 53 -1.06 9.75 0.05
N SER A 54 -0.16 10.32 0.86
CA SER A 54 -0.45 10.94 2.15
C SER A 54 0.04 12.38 2.14
N GLU A 55 -0.80 13.32 2.58
CA GLU A 55 -0.46 14.75 2.65
C GLU A 55 0.75 15.04 3.56
N LYS A 56 1.06 14.12 4.47
CA LYS A 56 2.16 14.25 5.44
C LYS A 56 3.47 13.63 4.98
N ASN A 57 3.52 13.05 3.76
CA ASN A 57 4.68 12.31 3.25
C ASN A 57 5.21 11.26 4.24
N ASP A 58 4.31 10.59 4.96
CA ASP A 58 4.62 9.64 6.04
C ASP A 58 4.51 8.17 5.59
N ASN A 59 4.34 7.94 4.28
CA ASN A 59 4.10 6.63 3.66
C ASN A 59 2.84 5.90 4.18
N ARG A 60 1.87 6.65 4.72
CA ARG A 60 0.63 6.11 5.30
C ARG A 60 -0.61 6.26 4.41
N GLY A 61 -0.43 6.43 3.10
CA GLY A 61 -1.55 6.65 2.17
C GLY A 61 -2.41 5.41 1.89
N CYS A 62 -1.98 4.21 2.32
CA CYS A 62 -2.73 2.97 2.12
C CYS A 62 -3.17 2.36 3.46
N GLN A 63 -4.47 2.27 3.69
CA GLN A 63 -5.02 1.72 4.94
C GLN A 63 -4.57 0.27 5.21
N LEU A 64 -4.50 -0.59 4.19
CA LEU A 64 -4.05 -1.98 4.36
C LEU A 64 -2.58 -2.07 4.80
N VAL A 65 -1.75 -1.13 4.35
CA VAL A 65 -0.33 -1.05 4.76
C VAL A 65 -0.24 -0.55 6.19
N ASN A 66 -1.00 0.50 6.52
CA ASN A 66 -1.08 1.08 7.85
C ASN A 66 -1.49 0.06 8.91
N GLU A 67 -2.54 -0.71 8.64
CA GLU A 67 -3.07 -1.73 9.56
C GLU A 67 -2.05 -2.82 9.87
N ILE A 68 -1.26 -3.25 8.88
CA ILE A 68 -0.20 -4.23 9.10
C ILE A 68 0.97 -3.62 9.87
N PHE A 69 1.38 -2.40 9.51
CA PHE A 69 2.47 -1.72 10.20
C PHE A 69 2.14 -1.52 11.68
N ASP A 70 0.97 -0.96 11.99
CA ASP A 70 0.56 -0.68 13.38
C ASP A 70 0.36 -1.96 14.22
N ARG A 71 0.25 -3.12 13.58
CA ARG A 71 0.12 -4.42 14.25
C ARG A 71 1.47 -5.11 14.47
N GLU A 72 2.44 -4.91 13.57
CA GLU A 72 3.67 -5.70 13.51
C GLU A 72 4.95 -4.92 13.88
N TYR A 73 4.87 -3.58 13.98
CA TYR A 73 6.00 -2.67 14.22
C TYR A 73 5.66 -1.62 15.29
#